data_AF-S9PYH3-F1
#
_entry.id   AF-S9PYH3-F1
#
_cell.length_a   1.000
_cell.length_b   1.000
_cell.length_c   1.000
_cell.angle_alpha   90.00
_cell.angle_beta   90.00
_cell.angle_gamma   90.00
#
_symmetry.space_group_name_H-M   'P 1'
#
loop_
_entity.id
_entity.type
_entity.pdbx_description
1 polymer ?
#
loop_
_entity_poly.entity_id
_entity_poly.type
_entity_poly.pdbx_seq_one_letter_code
_entity_poly.pdbx_strand_id
1 'polypeptide(L)'
;MGFSNQDIYIYRKQFGVNLGAWFVQERWINDSLFEGPGDSELDAVQSVVQKHGIDGARGLFENHWNSWITTNDFSYLQQLGVNTVRIPIGYWTLGQNQFLQGTPFAQYTGVYQNSLNILVQKIQEAASKSIGVLVDFHGVYGQANGGSHSGTSSGKVEFFSNPQNQQRMVSALQYAASVLQSQPNLVGIEVINEPEWGQYDVLNSYYQNARKVIPSYLPTYIGDGWDKDHWVNWVNGQENNGLYIVDHHSYFCFGGDLVNQSPKTITDKLNSGEEYDKTSLSNLIVGEWSCTLTDQSWQKTKLHQYRRKQLGKAQVSQYLNNTGGSHFWTYKFLHGKDGDWDFRLENEDKVVRYPTKLPSASNSMPCKLSKSRKQNYAGHCYYWDHLHPGGQYDHELYVKGWNQAWNDHVTFLHQGALLGFPHAWTMKRTAEIQSQSSWEYRDGMNACWTSMQQLGYFKCV
;
A
#
# COMPACT_ATOMS: atom_id res chain seq x y z
N MET A 1 -16.79 -9.78 -16.37
CA MET A 1 -16.69 -10.63 -15.16
C MET A 1 -17.40 -9.92 -14.03
N GLY A 2 -18.37 -10.56 -13.38
CA GLY A 2 -19.13 -9.91 -12.31
C GLY A 2 -18.25 -9.41 -11.15
N PHE A 3 -18.81 -8.46 -10.40
CA PHE A 3 -18.26 -7.97 -9.13
C PHE A 3 -17.96 -9.16 -8.19
N SER A 4 -16.70 -9.33 -7.78
CA SER A 4 -16.26 -10.42 -6.91
C SER A 4 -15.90 -9.93 -5.50
N ASN A 5 -15.87 -10.82 -4.51
CA ASN A 5 -15.41 -10.46 -3.16
C ASN A 5 -13.94 -9.99 -3.16
N GLN A 6 -13.12 -10.53 -4.08
CA GLN A 6 -11.73 -10.10 -4.23
C GLN A 6 -11.61 -8.65 -4.71
N ASP A 7 -12.58 -8.17 -5.49
CA ASP A 7 -12.63 -6.76 -5.92
C ASP A 7 -12.79 -5.81 -4.75
N ILE A 8 -13.51 -6.21 -3.70
CA ILE A 8 -13.61 -5.40 -2.49
C ILE A 8 -12.23 -5.20 -1.87
N TYR A 9 -11.42 -6.25 -1.74
CA TYR A 9 -10.08 -6.14 -1.15
C TYR A 9 -9.16 -5.26 -2.00
N ILE A 10 -9.14 -5.48 -3.31
CA ILE A 10 -8.25 -4.79 -4.25
C ILE A 10 -8.61 -3.32 -4.40
N TYR A 11 -9.89 -3.02 -4.63
CA TYR A 11 -10.31 -1.68 -5.07
C TYR A 11 -10.81 -0.80 -3.94
N ARG A 12 -11.01 -1.31 -2.71
CA ARG A 12 -11.42 -0.47 -1.58
C ARG A 12 -10.30 0.46 -1.14
N LYS A 13 -10.69 1.50 -0.43
CA LYS A 13 -9.78 2.40 0.27
C LYS A 13 -9.13 1.65 1.43
N GLN A 14 -7.81 1.73 1.50
CA GLN A 14 -7.01 0.98 2.46
C GLN A 14 -6.84 1.79 3.76
N PHE A 15 -7.35 1.26 4.87
CA PHE A 15 -7.16 1.79 6.22
C PHE A 15 -6.25 0.81 6.94
N GLY A 16 -4.95 1.07 6.94
CA GLY A 16 -3.99 0.02 7.20
C GLY A 16 -2.93 0.34 8.23
N VAL A 17 -2.23 -0.72 8.60
CA VAL A 17 -1.02 -0.68 9.44
C VAL A 17 0.01 -1.63 8.85
N ASN A 18 1.28 -1.33 9.08
CA ASN A 18 2.38 -2.24 8.80
C ASN A 18 2.58 -3.22 9.95
N LEU A 19 2.95 -4.46 9.63
CA LEU A 19 3.31 -5.49 10.59
C LEU A 19 4.83 -5.69 10.62
N GLY A 20 5.53 -4.63 11.05
CA GLY A 20 6.99 -4.58 11.15
C GLY A 20 7.57 -5.58 12.17
N ALA A 21 8.85 -5.89 12.00
CA ALA A 21 9.59 -6.89 12.78
C ALA A 21 8.91 -8.28 12.87
N TRP A 22 8.15 -8.66 11.84
CA TRP A 22 7.49 -9.97 11.79
C TRP A 22 8.26 -10.98 10.94
N PHE A 23 8.18 -10.88 9.61
CA PHE A 23 8.91 -11.74 8.67
C PHE A 23 10.21 -11.09 8.15
N VAL A 24 10.45 -9.84 8.55
CA VAL A 24 11.70 -9.08 8.37
C VAL A 24 12.02 -8.46 9.71
N GLN A 25 13.14 -8.83 10.32
CA GLN A 25 13.52 -8.42 11.66
C GLN A 25 14.11 -7.01 11.65
N GLU A 26 13.69 -6.24 12.65
CA GLU A 26 14.23 -4.91 12.96
C GLU A 26 14.37 -4.80 14.47
N ARG A 27 15.62 -4.76 14.95
CA ARG A 27 15.93 -4.83 16.39
C ARG A 27 15.20 -3.77 17.20
N TRP A 28 15.08 -2.56 16.65
CA TRP A 28 14.48 -1.42 17.34
C TRP A 28 12.97 -1.56 17.56
N ILE A 29 12.28 -2.47 16.84
CA ILE A 29 10.85 -2.78 17.03
C ILE A 29 10.67 -4.02 17.91
N ASN A 30 11.46 -5.06 17.63
CA ASN A 30 11.46 -6.32 18.37
C ASN A 30 12.87 -6.92 18.34
N ASP A 31 13.49 -7.04 19.52
CA ASP A 31 14.85 -7.55 19.68
C ASP A 31 14.91 -9.04 20.10
N SER A 32 13.78 -9.74 20.17
CA SER A 32 13.71 -11.10 20.75
C SER A 32 14.49 -12.17 19.97
N LEU A 33 14.71 -11.97 18.66
CA LEU A 33 15.51 -12.86 17.81
C LEU A 33 16.97 -12.38 17.64
N PHE A 34 17.40 -11.37 18.39
CA PHE A 34 18.75 -10.84 18.29
C PHE A 34 19.60 -11.27 19.49
N GLU A 35 20.36 -12.35 19.32
CA GLU A 35 21.25 -12.89 20.37
C GLU A 35 22.73 -12.46 20.23
N GLY A 36 23.03 -11.64 19.23
CA GLY A 36 24.35 -11.04 18.96
C GLY A 36 24.23 -9.54 18.64
N PRO A 37 25.27 -8.89 18.11
CA PRO A 37 25.20 -7.51 17.58
C PRO A 37 24.52 -7.47 16.20
N GLY A 38 24.20 -6.26 15.71
CA GLY A 38 23.67 -6.01 14.36
C GLY A 38 22.14 -5.82 14.31
N ASP A 39 21.60 -5.24 13.24
CA ASP A 39 20.22 -4.73 13.23
C ASP A 39 19.37 -5.27 12.08
N SER A 40 19.89 -6.22 11.31
CA SER A 40 19.24 -6.80 10.14
C SER A 40 18.74 -8.24 10.35
N GLU A 41 17.87 -8.72 9.46
CA GLU A 41 17.46 -10.14 9.41
C GLU A 41 18.67 -11.09 9.38
N LEU A 42 19.70 -10.77 8.58
CA LEU A 42 20.90 -11.58 8.48
C LEU A 42 21.65 -11.68 9.82
N ASP A 43 21.73 -10.57 10.55
CA ASP A 43 22.38 -10.54 11.87
C ASP A 43 21.61 -11.36 12.90
N ALA A 44 20.27 -11.24 12.90
CA ALA A 44 19.39 -12.03 13.75
C ALA A 44 19.58 -13.52 13.51
N VAL A 45 19.40 -13.99 12.26
CA VAL A 45 19.50 -15.43 11.94
C VAL A 45 20.90 -15.98 12.19
N GLN A 46 21.95 -15.21 11.87
CA GLN A 46 23.33 -15.62 12.13
C GLN A 46 23.58 -15.82 13.63
N SER A 47 23.17 -14.87 14.47
CA SER A 47 23.39 -14.94 15.91
C SER A 47 22.63 -16.11 16.57
N VAL A 48 21.38 -16.35 16.16
CA VAL A 48 20.56 -17.44 16.68
C VAL A 48 21.10 -18.80 16.22
N VAL A 49 21.48 -18.94 14.94
CA VAL A 49 22.06 -20.19 14.43
C VAL A 49 23.40 -20.50 15.08
N GLN A 50 24.23 -19.49 15.34
CA GLN A 50 25.51 -19.66 16.02
C GLN A 50 25.33 -20.27 17.43
N LYS A 51 24.26 -19.90 18.14
CA LYS A 51 24.01 -20.39 19.51
C LYS A 51 23.18 -21.68 19.57
N HIS A 52 22.20 -21.85 18.68
CA HIS A 52 21.19 -22.93 18.78
C HIS A 52 21.25 -23.94 17.63
N GLY A 53 22.11 -23.73 16.63
CA GLY A 53 22.11 -24.51 15.39
C GLY A 53 20.88 -24.23 14.52
N ILE A 54 20.84 -24.83 13.33
CA ILE A 54 19.79 -24.57 12.32
C ILE A 54 18.40 -24.99 12.83
N ASP A 55 18.27 -26.18 13.45
CA ASP A 55 16.96 -26.66 13.91
C ASP A 55 16.42 -25.87 15.11
N GLY A 56 17.30 -25.48 16.04
CA GLY A 56 16.94 -24.61 17.16
C GLY A 56 16.53 -23.22 16.70
N ALA A 57 17.30 -22.64 15.76
CA ALA A 57 16.95 -21.37 15.15
C ALA A 57 15.62 -21.43 14.40
N ARG A 58 15.36 -22.49 13.63
CA ARG A 58 14.06 -22.72 12.99
C ARG A 58 12.92 -22.68 14.01
N GLY A 59 13.05 -23.40 15.13
CA GLY A 59 12.03 -23.40 16.18
C GLY A 59 11.76 -22.00 16.77
N LEU A 60 12.80 -21.20 16.99
CA LEU A 60 12.68 -19.83 17.49
C LEU A 60 12.01 -18.88 16.48
N PHE A 61 12.43 -18.93 15.21
CA PHE A 61 11.83 -18.12 14.14
C PHE A 61 10.37 -18.51 13.88
N GLU A 62 10.06 -19.80 13.82
CA GLU A 62 8.68 -20.26 13.67
C GLU A 62 7.80 -19.88 14.85
N ASN A 63 8.33 -19.94 16.08
CA ASN A 63 7.60 -19.44 17.26
C ASN A 63 7.31 -17.94 17.12
N HIS A 64 8.31 -17.13 16.76
CA HIS A 64 8.12 -15.69 16.52
C HIS A 64 7.07 -15.41 15.44
N TRP A 65 7.16 -16.05 14.27
CA TRP A 65 6.17 -15.86 13.20
C TRP A 65 4.75 -16.25 13.63
N ASN A 66 4.60 -17.23 14.53
CA ASN A 66 3.30 -17.66 15.02
C ASN A 66 2.75 -16.81 16.16
N SER A 67 3.61 -16.24 17.02
CA SER A 67 3.20 -15.56 18.25
C SER A 67 3.30 -14.04 18.19
N TRP A 68 4.11 -13.47 17.28
CA TRP A 68 4.27 -12.01 17.19
C TRP A 68 2.96 -11.35 16.80
N ILE A 69 2.31 -11.82 15.73
CA ILE A 69 0.96 -11.41 15.33
C ILE A 69 0.05 -12.63 15.34
N THR A 70 -1.06 -12.50 16.06
CA THR A 70 -2.06 -13.54 16.25
C THR A 70 -3.42 -13.12 15.67
N THR A 71 -4.36 -14.07 15.58
CA THR A 71 -5.75 -13.77 15.25
C THR A 71 -6.41 -12.75 16.20
N ASN A 72 -5.94 -12.63 17.44
CA ASN A 72 -6.43 -11.61 18.38
C ASN A 72 -5.97 -10.22 17.98
N ASP A 73 -4.74 -10.07 17.49
CA ASP A 73 -4.23 -8.80 16.96
C ASP A 73 -5.07 -8.36 15.74
N PHE A 74 -5.37 -9.28 14.81
CA PHE A 74 -6.28 -8.99 13.68
C PHE A 74 -7.69 -8.60 14.15
N SER A 75 -8.22 -9.27 15.18
CA SER A 75 -9.52 -8.92 15.76
C SER A 75 -9.50 -7.53 16.38
N TYR A 76 -8.41 -7.16 17.06
CA TYR A 76 -8.24 -5.83 17.63
C TYR A 76 -8.14 -4.76 16.54
N LEU A 77 -7.32 -4.98 15.50
CA LEU A 77 -7.19 -4.08 14.35
C LEU A 77 -8.54 -3.84 13.67
N GLN A 78 -9.33 -4.90 13.43
CA GLN A 78 -10.67 -4.78 12.88
C GLN A 78 -11.57 -3.84 13.71
N GLN A 79 -11.54 -3.95 15.05
CA GLN A 79 -12.31 -3.08 15.95
C GLN A 79 -11.88 -1.61 15.87
N LEU A 80 -10.62 -1.36 15.53
CA LEU A 80 -10.08 0.00 15.32
C LEU A 80 -10.40 0.58 13.93
N GLY A 81 -11.12 -0.15 13.08
CA GLY A 81 -11.45 0.25 11.72
C GLY A 81 -10.35 -0.03 10.70
N VAL A 82 -9.29 -0.75 11.09
CA VAL A 82 -8.27 -1.23 10.15
C VAL A 82 -8.89 -2.31 9.29
N ASN A 83 -8.75 -2.14 7.98
CA ASN A 83 -9.25 -3.08 6.99
C ASN A 83 -8.13 -3.77 6.21
N THR A 84 -6.89 -3.29 6.26
CA THR A 84 -5.79 -3.90 5.49
C THR A 84 -4.50 -3.86 6.29
N VAL A 85 -3.64 -4.85 6.10
CA VAL A 85 -2.29 -4.86 6.68
C VAL A 85 -1.25 -5.02 5.58
N ARG A 86 -0.11 -4.36 5.75
CA ARG A 86 1.09 -4.55 4.94
C ARG A 86 2.07 -5.45 5.70
N ILE A 87 2.50 -6.54 5.07
CA ILE A 87 3.40 -7.54 5.66
C ILE A 87 4.74 -7.48 4.90
N PRO A 88 5.77 -6.87 5.49
CA PRO A 88 7.14 -6.94 4.98
C PRO A 88 7.65 -8.38 4.98
N ILE A 89 8.19 -8.82 3.85
CA ILE A 89 8.88 -10.10 3.65
C ILE A 89 10.18 -9.88 2.88
N GLY A 90 11.12 -10.81 3.00
CA GLY A 90 12.30 -10.86 2.12
C GLY A 90 12.23 -12.02 1.15
N TYR A 91 13.11 -12.04 0.15
CA TYR A 91 13.27 -13.21 -0.71
C TYR A 91 13.61 -14.49 0.09
N TRP A 92 14.17 -14.36 1.31
CA TRP A 92 14.42 -15.45 2.24
C TRP A 92 13.15 -16.11 2.78
N THR A 93 12.06 -15.35 2.93
CA THR A 93 10.74 -15.85 3.36
C THR A 93 10.14 -16.84 2.36
N LEU A 94 10.66 -16.97 1.14
CA LEU A 94 10.22 -18.01 0.21
C LEU A 94 10.64 -19.42 0.67
N GLY A 95 11.65 -19.52 1.54
CA GLY A 95 12.04 -20.78 2.19
C GLY A 95 12.60 -21.86 1.27
N GLN A 96 12.80 -21.59 -0.03
CA GLN A 96 13.34 -22.56 -0.99
C GLN A 96 14.83 -22.34 -1.24
N ASN A 97 15.61 -23.42 -1.21
CA ASN A 97 17.06 -23.39 -1.44
C ASN A 97 17.45 -22.67 -2.75
N GLN A 98 16.67 -22.84 -3.82
CA GLN A 98 16.94 -22.20 -5.11
C GLN A 98 16.93 -20.67 -5.05
N PHE A 99 16.19 -20.08 -4.11
CA PHE A 99 16.13 -18.63 -3.93
C PHE A 99 17.28 -18.13 -3.05
N LEU A 100 17.82 -18.95 -2.13
CA LEU A 100 18.87 -18.51 -1.20
C LEU A 100 20.28 -18.86 -1.65
N GLN A 101 20.42 -19.81 -2.57
CA GLN A 101 21.73 -20.19 -3.08
C GLN A 101 22.46 -18.98 -3.67
N GLY A 102 23.75 -18.84 -3.32
CA GLY A 102 24.59 -17.73 -3.77
C GLY A 102 24.23 -16.38 -3.15
N THR A 103 23.45 -16.35 -2.06
CA THR A 103 23.22 -15.15 -1.26
C THR A 103 23.78 -15.32 0.16
N PRO A 104 23.88 -14.23 0.95
CA PRO A 104 24.29 -14.33 2.36
C PRO A 104 23.42 -15.27 3.21
N PHE A 105 22.19 -15.55 2.77
CA PHE A 105 21.24 -16.41 3.48
C PHE A 105 21.36 -17.90 3.12
N ALA A 106 22.23 -18.28 2.18
CA ALA A 106 22.32 -19.66 1.67
C ALA A 106 22.47 -20.72 2.77
N GLN A 107 23.35 -20.46 3.76
CA GLN A 107 23.63 -21.37 4.87
C GLN A 107 22.49 -21.46 5.91
N TYR A 108 21.51 -20.55 5.85
CA TYR A 108 20.40 -20.46 6.80
C TYR A 108 19.08 -20.97 6.21
N THR A 109 19.10 -21.59 5.02
CA THR A 109 17.90 -22.09 4.33
C THR A 109 17.00 -22.94 5.23
N GLY A 110 17.59 -23.78 6.08
CA GLY A 110 16.84 -24.63 7.00
C GLY A 110 15.99 -23.86 8.03
N VAL A 111 16.36 -22.62 8.37
CA VAL A 111 15.57 -21.75 9.27
C VAL A 111 14.28 -21.29 8.61
N TYR A 112 14.32 -21.01 7.30
CA TYR A 112 13.20 -20.40 6.56
C TYR A 112 12.28 -21.40 5.86
N GLN A 113 12.56 -22.71 5.90
CA GLN A 113 11.85 -23.71 5.09
C GLN A 113 10.31 -23.68 5.21
N ASN A 114 9.77 -23.27 6.38
CA ASN A 114 8.33 -23.22 6.65
C ASN A 114 7.75 -21.79 6.63
N SER A 115 8.58 -20.77 6.41
CA SER A 115 8.19 -19.36 6.53
C SER A 115 7.04 -18.97 5.59
N LEU A 116 7.11 -19.34 4.31
CA LEU A 116 6.03 -19.07 3.34
C LEU A 116 4.71 -19.76 3.71
N ASN A 117 4.77 -20.99 4.24
CA ASN A 117 3.56 -21.71 4.67
C ASN A 117 2.91 -21.02 5.87
N ILE A 118 3.71 -20.56 6.83
CA ILE A 118 3.23 -19.80 7.98
C ILE A 118 2.65 -18.46 7.51
N LEU A 119 3.32 -17.75 6.60
CA LEU A 119 2.78 -16.52 6.00
C LEU A 119 1.39 -16.74 5.37
N VAL A 120 1.21 -17.81 4.59
CA VAL A 120 -0.09 -18.17 3.99
C VAL A 120 -1.15 -18.41 5.07
N GLN A 121 -0.83 -19.14 6.13
CA GLN A 121 -1.76 -19.33 7.27
C GLN A 121 -2.13 -17.99 7.93
N LYS A 122 -1.16 -17.09 8.09
CA LYS A 122 -1.38 -15.75 8.65
C LYS A 122 -2.23 -14.85 7.76
N ILE A 123 -2.09 -14.95 6.44
CA ILE A 123 -3.00 -14.29 5.49
C ILE A 123 -4.43 -14.80 5.65
N GLN A 124 -4.62 -16.11 5.90
CA GLN A 124 -5.94 -16.70 6.15
C GLN A 124 -6.53 -16.27 7.50
N GLU A 125 -5.70 -16.16 8.55
CA GLU A 125 -6.12 -15.59 9.84
C GLU A 125 -6.64 -14.16 9.65
N ALA A 126 -5.95 -13.31 8.88
CA ALA A 126 -6.41 -11.96 8.53
C ALA A 126 -7.74 -12.00 7.74
N ALA A 127 -7.87 -12.92 6.78
CA ALA A 127 -9.10 -13.10 6.01
C ALA A 127 -10.31 -13.40 6.90
N SER A 128 -10.14 -14.18 7.98
CA SER A 128 -11.20 -14.48 8.96
C SER A 128 -11.75 -13.23 9.67
N LYS A 129 -11.01 -12.12 9.62
CA LYS A 129 -11.39 -10.80 10.16
C LYS A 129 -11.68 -9.77 9.07
N SER A 130 -11.89 -10.22 7.82
CA SER A 130 -12.12 -9.34 6.66
C SER A 130 -11.00 -8.33 6.40
N ILE A 131 -9.78 -8.67 6.87
CA ILE A 131 -8.59 -7.86 6.69
C ILE A 131 -7.88 -8.29 5.40
N GLY A 132 -7.63 -7.31 4.53
CA GLY A 132 -6.84 -7.48 3.32
C GLY A 132 -5.35 -7.52 3.63
N VAL A 133 -4.56 -8.16 2.77
CA VAL A 133 -3.10 -8.22 2.93
C VAL A 133 -2.39 -7.70 1.69
N LEU A 134 -1.51 -6.72 1.89
CA LEU A 134 -0.44 -6.37 0.96
C LEU A 134 0.82 -7.13 1.38
N VAL A 135 1.34 -7.97 0.48
CA VAL A 135 2.63 -8.64 0.71
C VAL A 135 3.72 -7.78 0.09
N ASP A 136 4.65 -7.33 0.91
CA ASP A 136 5.71 -6.41 0.51
C ASP A 136 7.07 -7.10 0.46
N PHE A 137 7.72 -7.08 -0.71
CA PHE A 137 9.11 -7.49 -0.84
C PHE A 137 10.06 -6.40 -0.33
N HIS A 138 10.15 -6.35 0.99
CA HIS A 138 11.02 -5.46 1.76
C HIS A 138 12.50 -5.77 1.56
N GLY A 139 12.84 -7.05 1.43
CA GLY A 139 14.19 -7.52 1.14
C GLY A 139 14.33 -8.13 -0.24
N VAL A 140 15.05 -7.46 -1.14
CA VAL A 140 15.36 -7.93 -2.51
C VAL A 140 16.82 -8.36 -2.67
N TYR A 141 17.12 -9.11 -3.73
CA TYR A 141 18.50 -9.52 -4.04
C TYR A 141 19.41 -8.31 -4.26
N GLY A 142 20.54 -8.25 -3.55
CA GLY A 142 21.48 -7.13 -3.66
C GLY A 142 21.03 -5.84 -3.00
N GLN A 143 19.90 -5.83 -2.28
CA GLN A 143 19.31 -4.69 -1.57
C GLN A 143 18.89 -3.51 -2.46
N ALA A 144 17.74 -2.94 -2.14
CA ALA A 144 17.19 -1.78 -2.82
C ALA A 144 17.71 -0.45 -2.24
N ASN A 145 18.18 -0.48 -0.99
CA ASN A 145 18.72 0.66 -0.26
C ASN A 145 19.78 0.17 0.77
N GLY A 146 20.44 1.11 1.43
CA GLY A 146 21.51 0.81 2.40
C GLY A 146 21.05 0.51 3.83
N GLY A 147 19.74 0.53 4.10
CA GLY A 147 19.20 0.34 5.45
C GLY A 147 19.21 -1.13 5.88
N SER A 148 19.37 -1.39 7.18
CA SER A 148 19.36 -2.76 7.73
C SER A 148 18.04 -3.49 7.51
N HIS A 149 16.93 -2.74 7.41
CA HIS A 149 15.60 -3.26 7.09
C HIS A 149 15.54 -3.93 5.70
N SER A 150 16.45 -3.62 4.76
CA SER A 150 16.60 -4.37 3.49
C SER A 150 17.11 -5.81 3.67
N GLY A 151 17.43 -6.22 4.89
CA GLY A 151 17.77 -7.60 5.25
C GLY A 151 19.23 -7.84 5.61
N THR A 152 20.14 -6.93 5.26
CA THR A 152 21.56 -7.03 5.66
C THR A 152 22.08 -5.69 6.17
N SER A 153 23.01 -5.71 7.13
CA SER A 153 23.71 -4.52 7.60
C SER A 153 24.91 -4.13 6.74
N SER A 154 24.97 -4.59 5.48
CA SER A 154 26.15 -4.38 4.62
C SER A 154 26.25 -2.96 4.05
N GLY A 155 25.15 -2.22 4.01
CA GLY A 155 25.06 -0.88 3.41
C GLY A 155 25.28 -0.84 1.89
N LYS A 156 25.42 -1.99 1.22
CA LYS A 156 25.70 -2.06 -0.22
C LYS A 156 24.42 -2.20 -1.04
N VAL A 157 24.25 -1.29 -2.00
CA VAL A 157 23.13 -1.32 -2.94
C VAL A 157 23.61 -1.86 -4.29
N GLU A 158 23.23 -3.09 -4.60
CA GLU A 158 23.67 -3.85 -5.78
C GLU A 158 22.49 -4.29 -6.66
N PHE A 159 21.24 -4.06 -6.25
CA PHE A 159 20.07 -4.43 -7.07
C PHE A 159 20.09 -3.73 -8.44
N PHE A 160 20.42 -2.43 -8.47
CA PHE A 160 20.32 -1.62 -9.70
C PHE A 160 21.45 -1.86 -10.70
N SER A 161 22.66 -2.13 -10.22
CA SER A 161 23.85 -2.34 -11.05
C SER A 161 24.00 -3.79 -11.53
N ASN A 162 23.19 -4.73 -11.02
CA ASN A 162 23.28 -6.14 -11.32
C ASN A 162 21.96 -6.69 -11.91
N PRO A 163 21.87 -6.85 -13.24
CA PRO A 163 20.67 -7.39 -13.90
C PRO A 163 20.28 -8.80 -13.43
N GLN A 164 21.24 -9.61 -12.97
CA GLN A 164 20.94 -10.94 -12.42
C GLN A 164 20.14 -10.83 -11.11
N ASN A 165 20.39 -9.83 -10.28
CA ASN A 165 19.58 -9.59 -9.06
C ASN A 165 18.12 -9.29 -9.43
N GLN A 166 17.90 -8.44 -10.43
CA GLN A 166 16.56 -8.09 -10.93
C GLN A 166 15.83 -9.32 -11.51
N GLN A 167 16.51 -10.11 -12.35
CA GLN A 167 15.95 -11.34 -12.95
C GLN A 167 15.61 -12.41 -11.91
N ARG A 168 16.48 -12.59 -10.90
CA ARG A 168 16.21 -13.48 -9.77
C ARG A 168 15.00 -12.99 -8.97
N MET A 169 14.86 -11.68 -8.79
CA MET A 169 13.73 -11.11 -8.10
C MET A 169 12.41 -11.32 -8.86
N VAL A 170 12.40 -11.15 -10.19
CA VAL A 170 11.22 -11.49 -11.02
C VAL A 170 10.85 -12.97 -10.91
N SER A 171 11.83 -13.87 -10.91
CA SER A 171 11.58 -15.32 -10.69
C SER A 171 11.00 -15.61 -9.30
N ALA A 172 11.51 -14.92 -8.27
CA ALA A 172 11.02 -15.02 -6.90
C ALA A 172 9.56 -14.51 -6.78
N LEU A 173 9.25 -13.38 -7.42
CA LEU A 173 7.89 -12.83 -7.51
C LEU A 173 6.94 -13.79 -8.22
N GLN A 174 7.36 -14.41 -9.32
CA GLN A 174 6.56 -15.40 -10.03
C GLN A 174 6.19 -16.58 -9.13
N TYR A 175 7.16 -17.12 -8.38
CA TYR A 175 6.93 -18.20 -7.44
C TYR A 175 5.99 -17.77 -6.31
N ALA A 176 6.26 -16.62 -5.68
CA ALA A 176 5.43 -16.10 -4.61
C ALA A 176 3.98 -15.90 -5.07
N ALA A 177 3.78 -15.24 -6.22
CA ALA A 177 2.46 -15.03 -6.80
C ALA A 177 1.75 -16.36 -7.14
N SER A 178 2.49 -17.39 -7.58
CA SER A 178 1.90 -18.71 -7.88
C SER A 178 1.32 -19.41 -6.64
N VAL A 179 1.90 -19.16 -5.46
CA VAL A 179 1.43 -19.69 -4.16
C VAL A 179 0.30 -18.79 -3.61
N LEU A 180 0.55 -17.48 -3.62
CA LEU A 180 -0.30 -16.47 -3.00
C LEU A 180 -1.62 -16.24 -3.74
N GLN A 181 -1.70 -16.45 -5.07
CA GLN A 181 -2.92 -16.22 -5.86
C GLN A 181 -4.18 -16.94 -5.34
N SER A 182 -4.01 -18.01 -4.57
CA SER A 182 -5.11 -18.75 -3.92
C SER A 182 -5.76 -18.00 -2.74
N GLN A 183 -5.14 -16.93 -2.24
CA GLN A 183 -5.60 -16.17 -1.09
C GLN A 183 -6.54 -15.02 -1.54
N PRO A 184 -7.85 -15.09 -1.23
CA PRO A 184 -8.84 -14.17 -1.79
C PRO A 184 -8.77 -12.75 -1.21
N ASN A 185 -8.11 -12.57 -0.06
CA ASN A 185 -7.96 -11.29 0.63
C ASN A 185 -6.65 -10.55 0.30
N LEU A 186 -5.89 -11.00 -0.70
CA LEU A 186 -4.75 -10.21 -1.18
C LEU A 186 -5.23 -8.92 -1.85
N VAL A 187 -4.64 -7.80 -1.43
CA VAL A 187 -4.86 -6.50 -2.07
C VAL A 187 -3.81 -6.23 -3.14
N GLY A 188 -2.64 -6.87 -3.06
CA GLY A 188 -1.56 -6.74 -4.04
C GLY A 188 -0.26 -7.39 -3.58
N ILE A 189 0.76 -7.29 -4.43
CA ILE A 189 2.15 -7.59 -4.10
C ILE A 189 2.98 -6.34 -4.40
N GLU A 190 3.70 -5.84 -3.40
CA GLU A 190 4.71 -4.79 -3.58
C GLU A 190 6.04 -5.43 -3.94
N VAL A 191 6.61 -4.99 -5.06
CA VAL A 191 7.71 -5.70 -5.72
C VAL A 191 9.08 -5.28 -5.24
N ILE A 192 9.18 -4.14 -4.55
CA ILE A 192 10.40 -3.60 -3.97
C ILE A 192 10.02 -2.46 -3.01
N ASN A 193 10.50 -2.55 -1.77
CA ASN A 193 10.39 -1.48 -0.78
C ASN A 193 11.53 -0.46 -0.94
N GLU A 194 11.20 0.83 -0.83
CA GLU A 194 12.15 1.95 -0.74
C GLU A 194 13.40 1.84 -1.64
N PRO A 195 13.25 1.70 -2.97
CA PRO A 195 14.40 1.70 -3.85
C PRO A 195 15.17 3.03 -3.78
N GLU A 196 16.48 2.99 -4.00
CA GLU A 196 17.31 4.19 -4.06
C GLU A 196 16.79 5.20 -5.11
N TRP A 197 16.83 6.48 -4.76
CA TRP A 197 16.39 7.56 -5.63
C TRP A 197 17.16 7.59 -6.96
N GLY A 198 16.48 7.98 -8.04
CA GLY A 198 17.11 8.22 -9.35
C GLY A 198 17.27 6.99 -10.24
N GLN A 199 16.86 5.80 -9.79
CA GLN A 199 17.02 4.53 -10.51
C GLN A 199 15.94 4.27 -11.59
N TYR A 200 15.47 5.33 -12.26
CA TYR A 200 14.24 5.32 -13.07
C TYR A 200 14.24 4.26 -14.19
N ASP A 201 15.29 4.16 -14.99
CA ASP A 201 15.34 3.24 -16.15
C ASP A 201 15.30 1.77 -15.72
N VAL A 202 16.05 1.44 -14.67
CA VAL A 202 16.09 0.09 -14.09
C VAL A 202 14.75 -0.26 -13.46
N LEU A 203 14.20 0.64 -12.64
CA LEU A 203 12.91 0.45 -11.99
C LEU A 203 11.76 0.32 -12.99
N ASN A 204 11.72 1.16 -14.03
CA ASN A 204 10.72 1.06 -15.09
C ASN A 204 10.73 -0.32 -15.76
N SER A 205 11.92 -0.81 -16.11
CA SER A 205 12.09 -2.14 -16.70
C SER A 205 11.71 -3.26 -15.73
N TYR A 206 12.12 -3.12 -14.46
CA TYR A 206 11.82 -4.08 -13.41
C TYR A 206 10.32 -4.18 -13.12
N TYR A 207 9.61 -3.05 -12.96
CA TYR A 207 8.17 -3.00 -12.70
C TYR A 207 7.36 -3.64 -13.82
N GLN A 208 7.71 -3.36 -15.08
CA GLN A 208 7.06 -4.00 -16.22
C GLN A 208 7.31 -5.52 -16.27
N ASN A 209 8.51 -5.98 -15.89
CA ASN A 209 8.81 -7.41 -15.84
C ASN A 209 8.13 -8.11 -14.66
N ALA A 210 8.07 -7.48 -13.50
CA ALA A 210 7.31 -7.97 -12.35
C ALA A 210 5.81 -8.07 -12.66
N ARG A 211 5.25 -7.07 -13.35
CA ARG A 211 3.84 -7.08 -13.76
C ARG A 211 3.46 -8.28 -14.62
N LYS A 212 4.37 -8.73 -15.51
CA LYS A 212 4.16 -9.89 -16.41
C LYS A 212 4.02 -11.21 -15.64
N VAL A 213 4.63 -11.32 -14.46
CA VAL A 213 4.59 -12.56 -13.65
C VAL A 213 3.56 -12.53 -12.53
N ILE A 214 3.06 -11.35 -12.16
CA ILE A 214 1.95 -11.19 -11.22
C ILE A 214 0.61 -11.42 -11.96
N PRO A 215 -0.33 -12.21 -11.40
CA PRO A 215 -1.64 -12.45 -12.00
C PRO A 215 -2.33 -11.16 -12.44
N SER A 216 -3.00 -11.18 -13.60
CA SER A 216 -3.53 -9.97 -14.21
C SER A 216 -4.56 -9.24 -13.35
N TYR A 217 -5.31 -9.96 -12.52
CA TYR A 217 -6.31 -9.39 -11.62
C TYR A 217 -5.69 -8.72 -10.38
N LEU A 218 -4.47 -9.10 -9.98
CA LEU A 218 -3.84 -8.64 -8.75
C LEU A 218 -2.97 -7.40 -9.02
N PRO A 219 -3.07 -6.33 -8.22
CA PRO A 219 -2.22 -5.15 -8.39
C PRO A 219 -0.74 -5.42 -8.15
N THR A 220 0.09 -4.73 -8.92
CA THR A 220 1.54 -4.59 -8.69
C THR A 220 1.78 -3.27 -7.97
N TYR A 221 2.11 -3.34 -6.68
CA TYR A 221 2.54 -2.16 -5.91
C TYR A 221 4.02 -1.89 -6.20
N ILE A 222 4.39 -0.62 -6.35
CA ILE A 222 5.75 -0.19 -6.69
C ILE A 222 6.23 0.85 -5.68
N GLY A 223 7.44 0.69 -5.14
CA GLY A 223 8.08 1.76 -4.36
C GLY A 223 8.45 2.94 -5.25
N ASP A 224 8.20 4.16 -4.79
CA ASP A 224 8.43 5.38 -5.59
C ASP A 224 9.90 5.86 -5.60
N GLY A 225 10.77 5.23 -4.82
CA GLY A 225 12.16 5.66 -4.67
C GLY A 225 12.30 7.14 -4.32
N TRP A 226 11.39 7.65 -3.49
CA TRP A 226 11.35 9.03 -3.00
C TRP A 226 11.02 10.08 -4.08
N ASP A 227 10.46 9.68 -5.23
CA ASP A 227 9.93 10.58 -6.27
C ASP A 227 8.47 10.23 -6.64
N LYS A 228 7.57 10.51 -5.69
CA LYS A 228 6.11 10.29 -5.82
C LYS A 228 5.55 10.79 -7.15
N ASP A 229 5.83 12.04 -7.50
CA ASP A 229 5.16 12.69 -8.65
C ASP A 229 5.62 12.08 -9.98
N HIS A 230 6.89 11.70 -10.10
CA HIS A 230 7.38 10.93 -11.25
C HIS A 230 6.58 9.63 -11.42
N TRP A 231 6.47 8.83 -10.37
CA TRP A 231 5.85 7.50 -10.48
C TRP A 231 4.33 7.54 -10.58
N VAL A 232 3.67 8.54 -9.99
CA VAL A 232 2.23 8.77 -10.22
C VAL A 232 1.98 9.08 -11.69
N ASN A 233 2.79 9.96 -12.30
CA ASN A 233 2.69 10.25 -13.73
C ASN A 233 2.98 9.01 -14.59
N TRP A 234 3.98 8.21 -14.19
CA TRP A 234 4.30 6.96 -14.88
C TRP A 234 3.11 5.98 -14.84
N VAL A 235 2.53 5.71 -13.65
CA VAL A 235 1.39 4.78 -13.49
C VAL A 235 0.16 5.24 -14.27
N ASN A 236 -0.11 6.54 -14.33
CA ASN A 236 -1.19 7.10 -15.15
C ASN A 236 -0.97 6.82 -16.66
N GLY A 237 0.29 6.70 -17.11
CA GLY A 237 0.62 6.27 -18.46
C GLY A 237 0.50 4.76 -18.72
N GLN A 238 0.28 3.95 -17.68
CA GLN A 238 0.24 2.48 -17.74
C GLN A 238 -1.17 1.88 -17.68
N GLU A 239 -2.24 2.68 -17.76
CA GLU A 239 -3.64 2.21 -17.59
C GLU A 239 -4.01 0.99 -18.44
N ASN A 240 -3.45 0.88 -19.65
CA ASN A 240 -3.68 -0.25 -20.57
C ASN A 240 -2.73 -1.44 -20.38
N ASN A 241 -1.68 -1.28 -19.57
CA ASN A 241 -0.61 -2.27 -19.37
C ASN A 241 -0.74 -3.03 -18.04
N GLY A 242 -1.76 -2.69 -17.24
CA GLY A 242 -2.10 -3.38 -16.00
C GLY A 242 -2.33 -2.43 -14.83
N LEU A 243 -2.72 -3.00 -13.70
CA LEU A 243 -2.97 -2.25 -12.47
C LEU A 243 -1.69 -2.11 -11.66
N TYR A 244 -1.07 -0.94 -11.75
CA TYR A 244 0.02 -0.51 -10.88
C TYR A 244 -0.51 0.44 -9.81
N ILE A 245 0.05 0.35 -8.60
CA ILE A 245 -0.23 1.26 -7.49
C ILE A 245 1.10 1.78 -6.95
N VAL A 246 1.27 3.09 -6.89
CA VAL A 246 2.44 3.72 -6.28
C VAL A 246 2.32 3.58 -4.77
N ASP A 247 3.39 3.11 -4.13
CA ASP A 247 3.58 3.21 -2.69
C ASP A 247 4.56 4.36 -2.39
N HIS A 248 4.05 5.36 -1.64
CA HIS A 248 4.81 6.51 -1.18
C HIS A 248 4.97 6.49 0.33
N HIS A 249 6.19 6.72 0.81
CA HIS A 249 6.48 6.80 2.24
C HIS A 249 6.60 8.27 2.68
N SER A 250 5.79 8.67 3.66
CA SER A 250 5.69 10.06 4.10
C SER A 250 6.16 10.21 5.56
N TYR A 251 7.43 10.59 5.71
CA TYR A 251 8.07 10.84 7.00
C TYR A 251 8.56 12.28 7.12
N PHE A 252 8.44 12.84 8.33
CA PHE A 252 8.90 14.19 8.67
C PHE A 252 10.04 14.18 9.70
N CYS A 253 10.64 13.02 9.95
CA CYS A 253 11.77 12.81 10.84
C CYS A 253 13.07 12.45 10.09
N PHE A 254 13.01 12.29 8.76
CA PHE A 254 14.15 11.91 7.93
C PHE A 254 14.32 12.89 6.76
N GLY A 255 15.40 13.68 6.77
CA GLY A 255 15.80 14.52 5.63
C GLY A 255 14.75 15.50 5.08
N GLY A 256 15.10 16.23 4.03
CA GLY A 256 14.20 17.16 3.36
C GLY A 256 13.88 18.45 4.13
N ASP A 257 13.02 19.29 3.55
CA ASP A 257 12.83 20.68 3.99
C ASP A 257 12.05 20.81 5.31
N LEU A 258 11.33 19.76 5.71
CA LEU A 258 10.43 19.78 6.86
C LEU A 258 10.99 19.11 8.13
N VAL A 259 12.10 18.36 8.06
CA VAL A 259 12.62 17.52 9.16
C VAL A 259 12.90 18.23 10.48
N ASN A 260 13.18 19.53 10.43
CA ASN A 260 13.45 20.35 11.61
C ASN A 260 12.40 21.46 11.80
N GLN A 261 11.31 21.47 11.03
CA GLN A 261 10.28 22.49 11.16
C GLN A 261 9.42 22.24 12.40
N SER A 262 8.76 23.28 12.91
CA SER A 262 7.87 23.11 14.06
C SER A 262 6.71 22.17 13.71
N PRO A 263 6.18 21.38 14.66
CA PRO A 263 5.03 20.52 14.43
C PRO A 263 3.82 21.28 13.85
N LYS A 264 3.65 22.55 14.25
CA LYS A 264 2.62 23.44 13.69
C LYS A 264 2.86 23.70 12.21
N THR A 265 4.09 24.07 11.82
CA THR A 265 4.46 24.36 10.43
C THR A 265 4.21 23.16 9.53
N ILE A 266 4.65 21.98 9.96
CA ILE A 266 4.44 20.72 9.22
C ILE A 266 2.94 20.44 9.06
N THR A 267 2.19 20.58 10.15
CA THR A 267 0.73 20.42 10.15
C THR A 267 0.03 21.42 9.22
N ASP A 268 0.46 22.69 9.21
CA ASP A 268 -0.11 23.73 8.36
C ASP A 268 0.15 23.42 6.87
N LYS A 269 1.35 22.93 6.52
CA LYS A 269 1.69 22.50 5.16
C LYS A 269 0.87 21.29 4.70
N LEU A 270 0.66 20.31 5.57
CA LEU A 270 -0.25 19.19 5.27
C LEU A 270 -1.69 19.69 5.06
N ASN A 271 -2.17 20.61 5.89
CA ASN A 271 -3.54 21.13 5.77
C ASN A 271 -3.74 22.04 4.56
N SER A 272 -2.69 22.54 3.91
CA SER A 272 -2.84 23.29 2.66
C SER A 272 -3.29 22.40 1.50
N GLY A 273 -3.13 21.07 1.61
CA GLY A 273 -3.51 20.10 0.56
C GLY A 273 -2.53 20.02 -0.61
N GLU A 274 -1.61 20.98 -0.73
CA GLU A 274 -0.73 21.16 -1.90
C GLU A 274 0.03 19.90 -2.31
N GLU A 275 0.43 19.07 -1.34
CA GLU A 275 1.20 17.84 -1.55
C GLU A 275 0.40 16.70 -2.22
N TYR A 276 -0.91 16.63 -1.95
CA TYR A 276 -1.76 15.48 -2.32
C TYR A 276 -3.01 15.87 -3.13
N ASP A 277 -3.34 17.15 -3.29
CA ASP A 277 -4.56 17.56 -3.99
C ASP A 277 -4.61 17.05 -5.45
N LYS A 278 -3.46 16.90 -6.08
CA LYS A 278 -3.33 16.38 -7.46
C LYS A 278 -3.34 14.85 -7.56
N THR A 279 -3.24 14.14 -6.44
CA THR A 279 -3.22 12.67 -6.40
C THR A 279 -4.59 12.06 -6.09
N SER A 280 -5.60 12.90 -5.88
CA SER A 280 -6.99 12.48 -5.78
C SER A 280 -7.38 11.62 -7.00
N LEU A 281 -7.94 10.43 -6.74
CA LEU A 281 -8.32 9.41 -7.75
C LEU A 281 -7.14 8.70 -8.45
N SER A 282 -5.89 9.05 -8.16
CA SER A 282 -4.70 8.34 -8.66
C SER A 282 -4.53 6.98 -7.98
N ASN A 283 -3.81 6.08 -8.64
CA ASN A 283 -3.41 4.80 -8.06
C ASN A 283 -2.18 5.01 -7.15
N LEU A 284 -2.39 5.68 -6.02
CA LEU A 284 -1.38 5.99 -5.02
C LEU A 284 -1.88 5.56 -3.64
N ILE A 285 -0.99 5.03 -2.81
CA ILE A 285 -1.19 4.90 -1.36
C ILE A 285 -0.04 5.58 -0.62
N VAL A 286 -0.28 5.91 0.65
CA VAL A 286 0.81 6.22 1.60
C VAL A 286 1.10 4.97 2.44
N GLY A 287 1.93 4.07 1.95
CA GLY A 287 2.17 2.75 2.57
C GLY A 287 3.07 2.79 3.79
N GLU A 288 3.75 3.89 4.05
CA GLU A 288 4.38 4.14 5.34
C GLU A 288 4.29 5.60 5.78
N TRP A 289 3.98 5.79 7.06
CA TRP A 289 3.98 7.08 7.75
C TRP A 289 3.86 6.86 9.26
N SER A 290 4.32 7.81 10.06
CA SER A 290 4.16 7.80 11.52
C SER A 290 3.83 9.21 12.04
N CYS A 291 3.71 9.39 13.36
CA CYS A 291 3.59 10.72 13.96
C CYS A 291 4.93 11.23 14.53
N THR A 292 6.02 10.50 14.28
CA THR A 292 7.36 10.84 14.76
C THR A 292 7.93 12.05 14.04
N LEU A 293 8.49 12.98 14.82
CA LEU A 293 9.30 14.11 14.39
C LEU A 293 10.65 14.07 15.10
N THR A 294 11.60 14.86 14.63
CA THR A 294 12.90 15.02 15.31
C THR A 294 12.76 15.70 16.68
N ASP A 295 13.74 15.48 17.56
CA ASP A 295 13.83 16.21 18.83
C ASP A 295 13.86 17.72 18.62
N GLN A 296 14.55 18.19 17.58
CA GLN A 296 14.64 19.60 17.20
C GLN A 296 13.27 20.17 16.83
N SER A 297 12.43 19.39 16.13
CA SER A 297 11.04 19.77 15.87
C SER A 297 10.23 19.85 17.16
N TRP A 298 10.29 18.82 18.01
CA TRP A 298 9.50 18.80 19.25
C TRP A 298 9.90 19.88 20.25
N GLN A 299 11.17 20.25 20.34
CA GLN A 299 11.66 21.35 21.18
C GLN A 299 11.09 22.72 20.80
N LYS A 300 10.57 22.88 19.57
CA LYS A 300 9.91 24.12 19.11
C LYS A 300 8.48 24.29 19.65
N THR A 301 7.99 23.37 20.48
CA THR A 301 6.70 23.52 21.14
C THR A 301 6.69 22.97 22.57
N LYS A 302 5.93 23.62 23.45
CA LYS A 302 5.64 23.10 24.80
C LYS A 302 4.34 22.28 24.86
N LEU A 303 3.62 22.18 23.74
CA LEU A 303 2.29 21.59 23.64
C LEU A 303 2.32 20.23 22.93
N HIS A 304 3.22 19.34 23.35
CA HIS A 304 3.52 18.08 22.65
C HIS A 304 2.26 17.29 22.28
N GLN A 305 1.47 16.87 23.28
CA GLN A 305 0.27 16.05 23.06
C GLN A 305 -0.76 16.72 22.14
N TYR A 306 -0.93 18.05 22.26
CA TYR A 306 -1.85 18.79 21.40
C TYR A 306 -1.36 18.85 19.96
N ARG A 307 -0.08 19.16 19.74
CA ARG A 307 0.51 19.25 18.39
C ARG A 307 0.59 17.89 17.71
N ARG A 308 0.91 16.83 18.44
CA ARG A 308 0.88 15.46 17.93
C ARG A 308 -0.51 15.08 17.42
N LYS A 309 -1.58 15.37 18.18
CA LYS A 309 -2.97 15.16 17.73
C LYS A 309 -3.32 15.93 16.46
N GLN A 310 -2.85 17.18 16.33
CA GLN A 310 -3.09 17.96 15.13
C GLN A 310 -2.36 17.39 13.90
N LEU A 311 -1.10 16.95 14.09
CA LEU A 311 -0.31 16.31 13.03
C LEU A 311 -0.97 15.02 12.56
N GLY A 312 -1.28 14.10 13.48
CA GLY A 312 -1.94 12.82 13.15
C GLY A 312 -3.27 13.03 12.43
N LYS A 313 -4.10 13.97 12.88
CA LYS A 313 -5.35 14.31 12.18
C LYS A 313 -5.11 14.85 10.76
N ALA A 314 -4.12 15.73 10.59
CA ALA A 314 -3.79 16.28 9.27
C ALA A 314 -3.31 15.20 8.30
N GLN A 315 -2.41 14.31 8.75
CA GLN A 315 -1.92 13.18 7.96
C GLN A 315 -3.06 12.23 7.57
N VAL A 316 -3.88 11.78 8.53
CA VAL A 316 -5.03 10.90 8.25
C VAL A 316 -6.01 11.56 7.28
N SER A 317 -6.29 12.86 7.46
CA SER A 317 -7.16 13.60 6.55
C SER A 317 -6.59 13.64 5.13
N GLN A 318 -5.32 14.00 4.97
CA GLN A 318 -4.68 14.08 3.65
C GLN A 318 -4.63 12.70 2.98
N TYR A 319 -4.10 11.70 3.67
CA TYR A 319 -3.85 10.40 3.07
C TYR A 319 -5.16 9.68 2.71
N LEU A 320 -6.18 9.74 3.58
CA LEU A 320 -7.44 9.06 3.30
C LEU A 320 -8.35 9.83 2.35
N ASN A 321 -8.27 11.16 2.26
CA ASN A 321 -9.15 11.92 1.35
C ASN A 321 -8.58 12.06 -0.06
N ASN A 322 -7.25 12.02 -0.20
CA ASN A 322 -6.56 12.33 -1.45
C ASN A 322 -5.81 11.13 -2.07
N THR A 323 -5.79 9.96 -1.44
CA THR A 323 -5.16 8.76 -2.00
C THR A 323 -6.07 7.52 -1.88
N GLY A 324 -5.60 6.38 -2.39
CA GLY A 324 -6.23 5.07 -2.22
C GLY A 324 -6.19 4.53 -0.80
N GLY A 325 -5.47 5.16 0.12
CA GLY A 325 -5.41 4.76 1.52
C GLY A 325 -4.03 4.95 2.14
N SER A 326 -3.85 4.44 3.35
CA SER A 326 -2.55 4.49 4.01
C SER A 326 -2.29 3.30 4.92
N HIS A 327 -1.01 3.03 5.19
CA HIS A 327 -0.58 2.08 6.21
C HIS A 327 0.35 2.77 7.21
N PHE A 328 -0.07 2.84 8.47
CA PHE A 328 0.75 3.42 9.54
C PHE A 328 1.94 2.50 9.86
N TRP A 329 3.14 3.06 9.93
CA TRP A 329 4.35 2.36 10.40
C TRP A 329 4.57 2.67 11.88
N THR A 330 4.40 1.72 12.82
CA THR A 330 4.03 0.30 12.66
C THR A 330 2.96 -0.11 13.69
N TYR A 331 2.42 -1.33 13.56
CA TYR A 331 1.35 -1.80 14.44
C TYR A 331 1.75 -1.81 15.92
N LYS A 332 2.89 -2.41 16.27
CA LYS A 332 3.29 -2.56 17.68
C LYS A 332 4.79 -2.78 17.88
N PHE A 333 5.23 -2.51 19.11
CA PHE A 333 6.57 -2.76 19.62
C PHE A 333 6.57 -3.82 20.72
N LEU A 334 7.70 -4.53 20.87
CA LEU A 334 7.85 -5.63 21.84
C LEU A 334 7.78 -5.12 23.28
N HIS A 335 8.58 -4.10 23.58
CA HIS A 335 8.66 -3.49 24.92
C HIS A 335 7.59 -2.42 25.15
N GLY A 336 6.86 -2.06 24.08
CA GLY A 336 5.74 -1.14 24.08
C GLY A 336 6.14 0.33 24.21
N LYS A 337 5.30 1.22 23.64
CA LYS A 337 5.42 2.69 23.76
C LYS A 337 6.72 3.29 23.24
N ASP A 338 7.20 2.85 22.08
CA ASP A 338 8.34 3.47 21.38
C ASP A 338 7.94 4.77 20.66
N GLY A 339 7.29 5.66 21.42
CA GLY A 339 6.86 6.97 20.98
C GLY A 339 5.80 6.92 19.88
N ASP A 340 5.92 7.86 18.94
CA ASP A 340 4.92 8.16 17.94
C ASP A 340 4.97 7.20 16.72
N TRP A 341 5.66 6.06 16.89
CA TRP A 341 5.75 4.92 15.96
C TRP A 341 4.80 3.77 16.30
N ASP A 342 4.26 3.66 17.52
CA ASP A 342 3.37 2.55 17.91
C ASP A 342 1.90 2.92 17.62
N PHE A 343 1.29 2.28 16.62
CA PHE A 343 -0.10 2.53 16.24
C PHE A 343 -1.09 2.31 17.38
N ARG A 344 -0.86 1.32 18.26
CA ARG A 344 -1.76 1.07 19.39
C ARG A 344 -1.77 2.28 20.31
N LEU A 345 -0.60 2.85 20.61
CA LEU A 345 -0.47 4.04 21.42
C LEU A 345 -1.12 5.26 20.74
N GLU A 346 -0.83 5.48 19.46
CA GLU A 346 -1.41 6.60 18.72
C GLU A 346 -2.94 6.51 18.62
N ASN A 347 -3.50 5.29 18.57
CA ASN A 347 -4.93 5.07 18.60
C ASN A 347 -5.54 5.29 20.00
N GLU A 348 -4.94 4.72 21.04
CA GLU A 348 -5.32 4.90 22.45
C GLU A 348 -5.37 6.39 22.82
N ASP A 349 -4.35 7.14 22.41
CA ASP A 349 -4.23 8.57 22.64
C ASP A 349 -5.10 9.42 21.71
N LYS A 350 -5.81 8.79 20.77
CA LYS A 350 -6.74 9.44 19.82
C LYS A 350 -6.04 10.39 18.85
N VAL A 351 -4.78 10.11 18.51
CA VAL A 351 -4.02 10.85 17.51
C VAL A 351 -4.35 10.33 16.11
N VAL A 352 -4.34 9.00 15.94
CA VAL A 352 -4.68 8.33 14.68
C VAL A 352 -5.96 7.55 14.86
N ARG A 353 -6.96 7.82 14.01
CA ARG A 353 -8.27 7.16 14.03
C ARG A 353 -8.75 6.87 12.63
N TYR A 354 -8.90 5.58 12.32
CA TYR A 354 -9.58 5.16 11.12
C TYR A 354 -11.10 5.19 11.31
N PRO A 355 -11.88 5.36 10.24
CA PRO A 355 -13.33 5.30 10.31
C PRO A 355 -13.80 3.89 10.71
N THR A 356 -14.53 3.78 11.81
CA THR A 356 -15.19 2.52 12.22
C THR A 356 -16.61 2.40 11.66
N LYS A 357 -17.13 3.47 11.05
CA LYS A 357 -18.41 3.51 10.36
C LYS A 357 -18.24 4.28 9.05
N LEU A 358 -18.76 3.70 7.98
CA LEU A 358 -18.77 4.33 6.67
C LEU A 358 -20.10 5.08 6.42
N PRO A 359 -20.13 6.02 5.46
CA PRO A 359 -21.37 6.66 5.03
C PRO A 359 -22.43 5.62 4.61
N SER A 360 -23.70 5.89 4.92
CA SER A 360 -24.79 5.05 4.45
C SER A 360 -25.01 5.20 2.95
N ALA A 361 -25.23 4.09 2.25
CA ALA A 361 -25.59 4.11 0.84
C ALA A 361 -27.02 4.62 0.64
N SER A 362 -27.22 5.44 -0.39
CA SER A 362 -28.54 5.79 -0.93
C SER A 362 -28.68 5.12 -2.28
N ASN A 363 -29.73 4.32 -2.48
CA ASN A 363 -29.98 3.68 -3.78
C ASN A 363 -30.30 4.69 -4.89
N SER A 364 -30.85 5.84 -4.53
CA SER A 364 -31.10 6.93 -5.48
C SER A 364 -29.93 7.90 -5.56
N MET A 365 -29.54 8.25 -6.79
CA MET A 365 -28.56 9.29 -7.06
C MET A 365 -29.05 10.66 -6.55
N PRO A 366 -28.29 11.36 -5.69
CA PRO A 366 -28.70 12.64 -5.15
C PRO A 366 -28.86 13.73 -6.22
N CYS A 367 -29.80 14.65 -5.99
CA CYS A 367 -30.15 15.71 -6.94
C CYS A 367 -28.92 16.53 -7.41
N LYS A 368 -27.98 16.84 -6.50
CA LYS A 368 -26.73 17.54 -6.85
C LYS A 368 -25.90 16.77 -7.88
N LEU A 369 -25.71 15.46 -7.68
CA LEU A 369 -24.93 14.63 -8.59
C LEU A 369 -25.68 14.42 -9.93
N SER A 370 -27.02 14.29 -9.88
CA SER A 370 -27.85 14.23 -11.09
C SER A 370 -27.75 15.52 -11.93
N LYS A 371 -27.69 16.69 -11.29
CA LYS A 371 -27.45 17.97 -11.98
C LYS A 371 -26.07 18.00 -12.63
N SER A 372 -25.02 17.57 -11.93
CA SER A 372 -23.67 17.44 -12.50
C SER A 372 -23.66 16.51 -13.71
N ARG A 373 -24.37 15.37 -13.66
CA ARG A 373 -24.49 14.45 -14.81
C ARG A 373 -25.02 15.15 -16.04
N LYS A 374 -26.13 15.89 -15.90
CA LYS A 374 -26.76 16.62 -17.02
C LYS A 374 -25.82 17.66 -17.63
N GLN A 375 -25.10 18.40 -16.79
CA GLN A 375 -24.16 19.42 -17.23
C GLN A 375 -22.96 18.83 -17.98
N ASN A 376 -22.33 17.80 -17.40
CA ASN A 376 -21.18 17.15 -18.04
C ASN A 376 -21.57 16.42 -19.32
N TYR A 377 -22.73 15.75 -19.35
CA TYR A 377 -23.24 15.11 -20.56
C TYR A 377 -23.47 16.11 -21.71
N ALA A 378 -24.11 17.26 -21.41
CA ALA A 378 -24.31 18.30 -22.41
C ALA A 378 -22.98 18.86 -22.95
N GLY A 379 -21.99 19.05 -22.06
CA GLY A 379 -20.64 19.48 -22.44
C GLY A 379 -19.92 18.45 -23.32
N HIS A 380 -20.03 17.16 -22.97
CA HIS A 380 -19.46 16.05 -23.74
C HIS A 380 -20.04 15.99 -25.16
N CYS A 381 -21.38 16.00 -25.30
CA CYS A 381 -22.02 15.97 -26.61
C CYS A 381 -21.63 17.20 -27.43
N TYR A 382 -21.67 18.40 -26.83
CA TYR A 382 -21.27 19.62 -27.53
C TYR A 382 -19.83 19.54 -28.05
N TYR A 383 -18.88 19.10 -27.22
CA TYR A 383 -17.48 18.98 -27.60
C TYR A 383 -17.30 18.03 -28.80
N TRP A 384 -17.85 16.82 -28.73
CA TRP A 384 -17.63 15.82 -29.77
C TRP A 384 -18.42 16.09 -31.05
N ASP A 385 -19.69 16.49 -30.94
CA ASP A 385 -20.51 16.77 -32.12
C ASP A 385 -20.06 18.03 -32.87
N HIS A 386 -19.57 19.06 -32.16
CA HIS A 386 -19.31 20.38 -32.78
C HIS A 386 -17.82 20.66 -33.01
N LEU A 387 -16.92 20.19 -32.13
CA LEU A 387 -15.48 20.46 -32.27
C LEU A 387 -14.73 19.35 -33.00
N HIS A 388 -15.34 18.15 -33.10
CA HIS A 388 -14.80 17.02 -33.87
C HIS A 388 -15.84 16.46 -34.86
N PRO A 389 -16.40 17.31 -35.75
CA PRO A 389 -17.45 16.87 -36.66
C PRO A 389 -16.91 15.77 -37.58
N GLY A 390 -17.55 14.60 -37.56
CA GLY A 390 -17.19 13.44 -38.38
C GLY A 390 -16.81 12.17 -37.60
N GLY A 391 -16.72 12.23 -36.27
CA GLY A 391 -16.60 11.02 -35.45
C GLY A 391 -17.89 10.19 -35.39
N GLN A 392 -17.74 8.91 -35.08
CA GLN A 392 -18.86 8.03 -34.72
C GLN A 392 -18.93 7.95 -33.20
N TYR A 393 -19.99 8.52 -32.62
CA TYR A 393 -20.18 8.61 -31.18
C TYR A 393 -21.41 7.80 -30.73
N ASP A 394 -21.32 7.22 -29.54
CA ASP A 394 -22.43 6.60 -28.82
C ASP A 394 -22.53 7.25 -27.44
N HIS A 395 -23.09 8.47 -27.41
CA HIS A 395 -23.21 9.28 -26.21
C HIS A 395 -24.03 8.61 -25.10
N GLU A 396 -24.86 7.61 -25.42
CA GLU A 396 -25.54 6.81 -24.41
C GLU A 396 -24.55 5.99 -23.57
N LEU A 397 -23.38 5.60 -24.11
CA LEU A 397 -22.31 4.98 -23.34
C LEU A 397 -21.78 5.90 -22.25
N TYR A 398 -21.69 7.21 -22.49
CA TYR A 398 -21.32 8.18 -21.46
C TYR A 398 -22.30 8.14 -20.28
N VAL A 399 -23.60 8.19 -20.57
CA VAL A 399 -24.64 8.14 -19.53
C VAL A 399 -24.62 6.80 -18.79
N LYS A 400 -24.43 5.69 -19.51
CA LYS A 400 -24.27 4.35 -18.92
C LYS A 400 -23.07 4.29 -17.98
N GLY A 401 -21.92 4.81 -18.41
CA GLY A 401 -20.70 4.89 -17.60
C GLY A 401 -20.91 5.67 -16.31
N TRP A 402 -21.49 6.87 -16.41
CA TRP A 402 -21.81 7.67 -15.23
C TRP A 402 -22.70 6.92 -14.24
N ASN A 403 -23.77 6.29 -14.73
CA ASN A 403 -24.69 5.55 -13.88
C ASN A 403 -24.03 4.32 -13.26
N GLN A 404 -23.15 3.62 -14.00
CA GLN A 404 -22.41 2.50 -13.47
C GLN A 404 -21.48 2.95 -12.33
N ALA A 405 -20.77 4.06 -12.49
CA ALA A 405 -19.93 4.61 -11.43
C ALA A 405 -20.72 4.86 -10.13
N TRP A 406 -21.88 5.53 -10.21
CA TRP A 406 -22.74 5.69 -9.04
C TRP A 406 -23.19 4.36 -8.42
N ASN A 407 -23.63 3.42 -9.26
CA ASN A 407 -24.09 2.10 -8.79
C ASN A 407 -22.95 1.32 -8.12
N ASP A 408 -21.74 1.40 -8.66
CA ASP A 408 -20.56 0.75 -8.09
C ASP A 408 -20.21 1.36 -6.74
N HIS A 409 -20.23 2.69 -6.61
CA HIS A 409 -20.05 3.35 -5.30
C HIS A 409 -21.04 2.85 -4.25
N VAL A 410 -22.33 2.80 -4.60
CA VAL A 410 -23.38 2.26 -3.72
C VAL A 410 -23.11 0.79 -3.39
N THR A 411 -22.65 0.00 -4.36
CA THR A 411 -22.31 -1.42 -4.18
C THR A 411 -21.16 -1.59 -3.19
N PHE A 412 -20.07 -0.83 -3.31
CA PHE A 412 -18.97 -0.85 -2.35
C PHE A 412 -19.45 -0.49 -0.94
N LEU A 413 -20.29 0.54 -0.79
CA LEU A 413 -20.85 0.93 0.50
C LEU A 413 -21.71 -0.17 1.14
N HIS A 414 -22.55 -0.87 0.36
CA HIS A 414 -23.32 -2.02 0.85
C HIS A 414 -22.44 -3.18 1.31
N GLN A 415 -21.23 -3.32 0.74
CA GLN A 415 -20.23 -4.29 1.16
C GLN A 415 -19.35 -3.77 2.32
N GLY A 416 -19.70 -2.64 2.93
CA GLY A 416 -18.93 -2.07 4.03
C GLY A 416 -17.57 -1.53 3.62
N ALA A 417 -17.43 -1.05 2.38
CA ALA A 417 -16.20 -0.51 1.83
C ALA A 417 -16.40 0.85 1.15
N LEU A 418 -15.37 1.70 1.16
CA LEU A 418 -15.27 2.86 0.28
C LEU A 418 -14.38 2.51 -0.91
N LEU A 419 -14.69 2.99 -2.10
CA LEU A 419 -13.83 2.81 -3.28
C LEU A 419 -12.54 3.63 -3.11
N GLY A 420 -11.39 2.99 -3.28
CA GLY A 420 -10.05 3.56 -3.11
C GLY A 420 -9.35 3.87 -4.44
N PHE A 421 -9.61 3.08 -5.49
CA PHE A 421 -8.96 3.23 -6.80
C PHE A 421 -9.98 3.38 -7.94
N PRO A 422 -10.69 4.53 -8.04
CA PRO A 422 -11.80 4.68 -8.98
C PRO A 422 -11.40 4.58 -10.45
N HIS A 423 -10.24 5.10 -10.86
CA HIS A 423 -9.78 5.00 -12.25
C HIS A 423 -9.38 3.57 -12.63
N ALA A 424 -8.65 2.87 -11.76
CA ALA A 424 -8.37 1.45 -11.95
C ALA A 424 -9.66 0.61 -12.07
N TRP A 425 -10.66 0.92 -11.25
CA TRP A 425 -11.97 0.29 -11.32
C TRP A 425 -12.70 0.63 -12.64
N THR A 426 -12.62 1.88 -13.11
CA THR A 426 -13.13 2.27 -14.44
C THR A 426 -12.49 1.44 -15.55
N MET A 427 -11.18 1.21 -15.52
CA MET A 427 -10.49 0.41 -16.54
C MET A 427 -11.01 -1.03 -16.55
N LYS A 428 -11.20 -1.64 -15.38
CA LYS A 428 -11.82 -2.97 -15.27
C LYS A 428 -13.23 -3.00 -15.88
N ARG A 429 -14.08 -2.03 -15.54
CA ARG A 429 -15.45 -1.92 -16.08
C ARG A 429 -15.49 -1.68 -17.58
N THR A 430 -14.59 -0.83 -18.08
CA THR A 430 -14.52 -0.47 -19.50
C THR A 430 -14.11 -1.66 -20.36
N ALA A 431 -13.23 -2.54 -19.85
CA ALA A 431 -12.83 -3.76 -20.55
C ALA A 431 -13.99 -4.74 -20.80
N GLU A 432 -15.14 -4.57 -20.12
CA GLU A 432 -16.35 -5.37 -20.34
C GLU A 432 -17.22 -4.85 -21.48
N ILE A 433 -16.95 -3.64 -21.97
CA ILE A 433 -17.73 -2.96 -23.00
C ILE A 433 -17.17 -3.31 -24.39
N GLN A 434 -17.86 -4.18 -25.11
CA GLN A 434 -17.53 -4.55 -26.49
C GLN A 434 -18.03 -3.48 -27.48
N SER A 435 -17.40 -2.31 -27.47
CA SER A 435 -17.69 -1.22 -28.41
C SER A 435 -16.42 -0.45 -28.75
N GLN A 436 -16.32 0.04 -29.99
CA GLN A 436 -15.26 0.97 -30.40
C GLN A 436 -15.38 2.33 -29.70
N SER A 437 -16.59 2.67 -29.21
CA SER A 437 -16.87 3.87 -28.41
C SER A 437 -16.84 3.61 -26.91
N SER A 438 -16.24 2.49 -26.45
CA SER A 438 -16.11 2.18 -25.01
C SER A 438 -15.37 3.26 -24.20
N TRP A 439 -14.59 4.11 -24.87
CA TRP A 439 -13.96 5.27 -24.25
C TRP A 439 -14.98 6.32 -23.75
N GLU A 440 -16.17 6.44 -24.36
CA GLU A 440 -17.24 7.33 -23.88
C GLU A 440 -17.81 6.83 -22.55
N TYR A 441 -17.94 5.51 -22.41
CA TYR A 441 -18.30 4.87 -21.14
C TYR A 441 -17.28 5.17 -20.05
N ARG A 442 -15.98 5.03 -20.37
CA ARG A 442 -14.89 5.40 -19.46
C ARG A 442 -14.96 6.88 -19.06
N ASP A 443 -15.19 7.77 -20.02
CA ASP A 443 -15.30 9.22 -19.78
C ASP A 443 -16.47 9.54 -18.84
N GLY A 444 -17.63 8.91 -19.05
CA GLY A 444 -18.79 9.03 -18.17
C GLY A 444 -18.52 8.56 -16.73
N MET A 445 -17.81 7.43 -16.56
CA MET A 445 -17.40 6.96 -15.24
C MET A 445 -16.47 7.96 -14.55
N ASN A 446 -15.41 8.41 -15.23
CA ASN A 446 -14.41 9.31 -14.68
C ASN A 446 -15.01 10.68 -14.31
N ALA A 447 -15.93 11.20 -15.12
CA ALA A 447 -16.66 12.43 -14.82
C ALA A 447 -17.56 12.30 -13.57
N CYS A 448 -18.18 11.13 -13.37
CA CYS A 448 -18.92 10.83 -12.15
C CYS A 448 -17.99 10.81 -10.93
N TRP A 449 -16.83 10.14 -11.00
CA TRP A 449 -15.84 10.11 -9.92
C TRP A 449 -15.35 11.49 -9.54
N THR A 450 -15.01 12.31 -10.52
CA THR A 450 -14.57 13.69 -10.31
C THR A 450 -15.66 14.50 -9.60
N SER A 451 -16.91 14.39 -10.06
CA SER A 451 -18.05 15.08 -9.45
C SER A 451 -18.31 14.61 -8.02
N MET A 452 -18.17 13.31 -7.76
CA MET A 452 -18.31 12.73 -6.42
C MET A 452 -17.19 13.18 -5.47
N GLN A 453 -15.94 13.28 -5.94
CA GLN A 453 -14.82 13.81 -5.17
C GLN A 453 -15.08 15.27 -4.77
N GLN A 454 -15.49 16.12 -5.71
CA GLN A 454 -15.83 17.52 -5.46
C GLN A 454 -16.98 17.68 -4.46
N LEU A 455 -17.95 16.76 -4.48
CA LEU A 455 -19.07 16.73 -3.55
C LEU A 455 -18.76 16.03 -2.21
N GLY A 456 -17.55 15.48 -2.05
CA GLY A 456 -17.07 14.88 -0.79
C GLY A 456 -17.49 13.44 -0.53
N TYR A 457 -17.91 12.67 -1.53
CA TYR A 457 -18.38 11.28 -1.34
C TYR A 457 -17.28 10.28 -0.95
N PHE A 458 -16.01 10.60 -1.24
CA PHE A 458 -14.88 9.75 -0.87
C PHE A 458 -14.19 10.19 0.42
N LYS A 459 -14.67 11.29 1.06
CA LYS A 459 -14.08 11.79 2.30
C LYS A 459 -14.39 10.86 3.46
N CYS A 460 -13.35 10.53 4.24
CA CYS A 460 -13.40 9.57 5.33
C CYS A 460 -13.42 10.22 6.71
N VAL A 461 -12.95 11.47 6.81
CA VAL A 461 -12.60 12.18 8.06
C VAL A 461 -12.89 13.66 7.98
#